data_AF-A0AAE3KIN8-F1
#
_entry.id   AF-A0AAE3KIN8-F1
#
_cell.length_a   1.000
_cell.length_b   1.000
_cell.length_c   1.000
_cell.angle_alpha   90.00
_cell.angle_beta   90.00
_cell.angle_gamma   90.00
#
_symmetry.space_group_name_H-M   'P 1'
#
loop_
_entity.id
_entity.type
_entity.pdbx_description
1 polymer ?
#
loop_
_entity_poly.entity_id
_entity_poly.type
_entity_poly.pdbx_seq_one_letter_code
_entity_poly.pdbx_strand_id
1 'polypeptide(L)'
;MTGSAWAVASALLVLAALDGAFAGFRSSAGRTGLIRHRRGDVVAAARGCRTVLLLLVPVLGGVLADVLGGAVLGGAVLGGDVLGGAARVAPYLRAGQVMLAVYLPYAAVVLAALAGHALLDWRRRFLATALVLGPGTLIRPVVVLAGAAAGAWAAHDVLVGALALLAAVAVLAVQPVADRCWYGPRRRSRPA
;
A
#
# COMPACT_ATOMS: atom_id res chain seq x y z
N MET A 1 15.90 -16.11 11.24
CA MET A 1 14.60 -16.04 10.51
C MET A 1 13.83 -14.75 10.78
N THR A 2 13.87 -14.19 11.99
CA THR A 2 13.18 -12.93 12.34
C THR A 2 13.58 -11.75 11.44
N GLY A 3 14.86 -11.58 11.10
CA GLY A 3 15.32 -10.49 10.23
C GLY A 3 14.64 -10.44 8.86
N SER A 4 14.40 -11.61 8.23
CA SER A 4 13.73 -11.67 6.93
C SER A 4 12.25 -11.29 6.99
N ALA A 5 11.56 -11.61 8.09
CA ALA A 5 10.15 -11.26 8.28
C ALA A 5 9.98 -9.74 8.46
N TRP A 6 10.84 -9.12 9.27
CA TRP A 6 10.85 -7.66 9.41
C TRP A 6 11.15 -6.94 8.10
N ALA A 7 12.08 -7.46 7.30
CA ALA A 7 12.42 -6.89 6.01
C ALA A 7 11.22 -6.94 5.03
N VAL A 8 10.55 -8.09 4.93
CA VAL A 8 9.36 -8.26 4.07
C VAL A 8 8.21 -7.36 4.52
N ALA A 9 7.91 -7.35 5.82
CA ALA A 9 6.85 -6.50 6.36
C ALA A 9 7.15 -5.01 6.14
N SER A 10 8.38 -4.57 6.40
CA SER A 10 8.79 -3.18 6.20
C SER A 10 8.73 -2.78 4.74
N ALA A 11 9.17 -3.64 3.81
CA ALA A 11 9.11 -3.38 2.39
C ALA A 11 7.66 -3.20 1.91
N LEU A 12 6.74 -4.08 2.33
CA LEU A 12 5.32 -3.97 2.00
C LEU A 12 4.68 -2.72 2.59
N LEU A 13 5.01 -2.36 3.84
CA LEU A 13 4.53 -1.14 4.48
C LEU A 13 5.02 0.12 3.76
N VAL A 14 6.30 0.17 3.38
CA VAL A 14 6.87 1.28 2.61
C VAL A 14 6.19 1.40 1.25
N LEU A 15 5.99 0.28 0.54
CA LEU A 15 5.27 0.29 -0.74
C LEU A 15 3.84 0.79 -0.59
N ALA A 16 3.11 0.32 0.44
CA ALA A 16 1.76 0.78 0.72
C ALA A 16 1.72 2.28 1.06
N ALA A 17 2.66 2.77 1.88
CA ALA A 17 2.76 4.17 2.26
C ALA A 17 3.06 5.09 1.06
N LEU A 18 4.00 4.69 0.20
CA LEU A 18 4.32 5.40 -1.04
C LEU A 18 3.12 5.42 -2.00
N ASP A 19 2.46 4.29 -2.15
CA ASP A 19 1.26 4.18 -2.99
C ASP A 19 0.11 5.06 -2.46
N GLY A 20 -0.10 5.06 -1.15
CA GLY A 20 -1.03 5.97 -0.49
C GLY A 20 -0.67 7.44 -0.70
N ALA A 21 0.62 7.79 -0.62
CA ALA A 21 1.10 9.14 -0.91
C ALA A 21 0.81 9.57 -2.36
N PHE A 22 1.04 8.69 -3.34
CA PHE A 22 0.70 8.97 -4.74
C PHE A 22 -0.81 9.06 -4.96
N ALA A 23 -1.62 8.24 -4.30
CA ALA A 23 -3.08 8.34 -4.34
C ALA A 23 -3.56 9.70 -3.80
N GLY A 24 -3.01 10.15 -2.66
CA GLY A 24 -3.29 11.46 -2.08
C GLY A 24 -2.89 12.61 -3.01
N PHE A 25 -1.68 12.58 -3.57
CA PHE A 25 -1.23 13.58 -4.54
C PHE A 25 -2.16 13.63 -5.77
N ARG A 26 -2.49 12.48 -6.38
CA ARG A 26 -3.41 12.39 -7.52
C ARG A 26 -4.81 12.92 -7.19
N SER A 27 -5.30 12.66 -5.98
CA SER A 27 -6.60 13.20 -5.54
C SER A 27 -6.60 14.73 -5.48
N SER A 28 -5.46 15.38 -5.21
CA SER A 28 -5.37 16.85 -5.21
C SER A 28 -5.05 17.47 -6.57
N ALA A 29 -4.40 16.72 -7.46
CA ALA A 29 -3.90 17.23 -8.74
C ALA A 29 -5.04 17.80 -9.59
N GLY A 30 -4.84 18.98 -10.16
CA GLY A 30 -5.83 19.66 -11.01
C GLY A 30 -6.95 20.40 -10.27
N ARG A 31 -7.00 20.34 -8.93
CA ARG A 31 -8.04 21.05 -8.14
C ARG A 31 -7.67 22.47 -7.75
N THR A 32 -6.39 22.84 -7.82
CA THR A 32 -5.92 24.19 -7.57
C THR A 32 -5.23 24.74 -8.82
N GLY A 33 -5.65 25.91 -9.31
CA GLY A 33 -4.99 26.61 -10.41
C GLY A 33 -3.73 27.39 -9.97
N LEU A 34 -3.19 27.09 -8.80
CA LEU A 34 -2.10 27.86 -8.19
C LEU A 34 -0.75 27.45 -8.78
N ILE A 35 0.01 28.43 -9.26
CA ILE A 35 1.35 28.23 -9.85
C ILE A 35 2.35 27.68 -8.81
N ARG A 36 2.22 28.06 -7.53
CA ARG A 36 3.07 27.56 -6.43
C ARG A 36 2.25 26.67 -5.48
N HIS A 37 2.29 25.36 -5.71
CA HIS A 37 1.47 24.39 -4.96
C HIS A 37 2.29 23.32 -4.21
N ARG A 38 3.64 23.43 -4.15
CA ARG A 38 4.52 22.45 -3.49
C ARG A 38 4.09 22.06 -2.06
N ARG A 39 3.68 23.05 -1.25
CA ARG A 39 3.16 22.78 0.12
C ARG A 39 1.85 22.00 0.08
N GLY A 40 0.96 22.30 -0.86
CA GLY A 40 -0.28 21.58 -1.08
C GLY A 40 -0.05 20.12 -1.47
N ASP A 41 0.93 19.87 -2.35
CA ASP A 41 1.27 18.52 -2.81
C ASP A 41 1.82 17.65 -1.69
N VAL A 42 2.73 18.21 -0.87
CA VAL A 42 3.27 17.51 0.30
C VAL A 42 2.17 17.18 1.30
N VAL A 43 1.25 18.12 1.55
CA VAL A 43 0.10 17.89 2.44
C VAL A 43 -0.84 16.82 1.87
N ALA A 44 -1.09 16.83 0.56
CA ALA A 44 -1.93 15.83 -0.10
C ALA A 44 -1.30 14.43 -0.04
N ALA A 45 0.00 14.33 -0.31
CA ALA A 45 0.76 13.09 -0.17
C ALA A 45 0.74 12.58 1.28
N ALA A 46 0.97 13.45 2.27
CA ALA A 46 0.92 13.09 3.68
C ALA A 46 -0.48 12.60 4.10
N ARG A 47 -1.56 13.22 3.60
CA ARG A 47 -2.93 12.76 3.84
C ARG A 47 -3.18 11.37 3.27
N GLY A 48 -2.74 11.11 2.04
CA GLY A 48 -2.86 9.79 1.43
C GLY A 48 -2.08 8.71 2.19
N CYS A 49 -0.85 9.00 2.60
CA CYS A 49 -0.04 8.13 3.45
C CYS A 49 -0.74 7.85 4.80
N ARG A 50 -1.28 8.89 5.45
CA ARG A 50 -2.04 8.71 6.69
C ARG A 50 -3.29 7.84 6.48
N THR A 51 -4.03 8.06 5.40
CA THR A 51 -5.24 7.29 5.08
C THR A 51 -4.92 5.81 4.86
N VAL A 52 -3.87 5.47 4.10
CA VAL A 52 -3.51 4.06 3.90
C VAL A 52 -3.07 3.38 5.20
N LEU A 53 -2.27 4.07 6.03
CA LEU A 53 -1.83 3.52 7.30
C LEU A 53 -3.02 3.26 8.24
N LEU A 54 -4.00 4.17 8.28
CA LEU A 54 -5.22 3.99 9.06
C LEU A 54 -6.07 2.82 8.53
N LEU A 55 -6.21 2.68 7.22
CA LEU A 55 -6.98 1.57 6.61
C LEU A 55 -6.29 0.21 6.78
N LEU A 56 -4.97 0.18 6.99
CA LEU A 56 -4.21 -1.04 7.26
C LEU A 56 -4.23 -1.47 8.74
N VAL A 57 -4.67 -0.63 9.67
CA VAL A 57 -4.81 -0.99 11.10
C VAL A 57 -5.55 -2.30 11.33
N PRO A 58 -6.75 -2.57 10.75
CA PRO A 58 -7.45 -3.84 10.97
C PRO A 58 -6.66 -5.05 10.43
N VAL A 59 -5.92 -4.89 9.33
CA VAL A 59 -5.07 -5.95 8.77
C VAL A 59 -3.91 -6.25 9.73
N LEU A 60 -3.19 -5.22 10.17
CA LEU A 60 -2.07 -5.35 11.11
C LEU A 60 -2.54 -5.95 12.44
N GLY A 61 -3.70 -5.52 12.94
CA GLY A 61 -4.34 -6.08 14.13
C GLY A 61 -4.68 -7.56 13.95
N GLY A 62 -5.22 -7.96 12.79
CA GLY A 62 -5.52 -9.35 12.48
C GLY A 62 -4.26 -10.23 12.42
N VAL A 63 -3.20 -9.77 11.76
CA VAL A 63 -1.91 -10.47 11.72
C VAL A 63 -1.33 -10.64 13.12
N LEU A 64 -1.32 -9.56 13.92
CA LEU A 64 -0.81 -9.60 15.29
C LEU A 64 -1.63 -10.54 16.17
N ALA A 65 -2.96 -10.49 16.07
CA ALA A 65 -3.86 -11.35 16.83
C ALA A 65 -3.67 -12.83 16.49
N ASP A 66 -3.48 -13.17 15.21
CA ASP A 66 -3.23 -14.55 14.79
C ASP A 66 -1.87 -15.07 15.27
N VAL A 67 -0.81 -14.27 15.08
CA VAL A 67 0.55 -14.66 15.50
C VAL A 67 0.65 -14.80 17.03
N LEU A 68 0.08 -13.85 17.78
CA LEU A 68 0.07 -13.89 19.26
C LEU A 68 -0.89 -14.96 19.79
N GLY A 69 -2.08 -15.08 19.22
CA GLY A 69 -3.08 -16.06 19.61
C GLY A 69 -2.59 -17.50 19.38
N GLY A 70 -1.91 -17.75 18.25
CA GLY A 70 -1.27 -19.02 17.96
C GLY A 70 -0.13 -19.36 18.94
N ALA A 71 0.62 -18.36 19.41
CA ALA A 71 1.65 -18.55 20.42
C ALA A 71 1.06 -18.93 21.80
N VAL A 72 -0.03 -18.28 22.21
CA VAL A 72 -0.70 -18.54 23.50
C VAL A 72 -1.38 -19.90 23.53
N LEU A 73 -2.17 -20.23 22.49
CA LEU A 73 -2.86 -21.52 22.40
C LEU A 73 -1.88 -22.69 22.20
N GLY A 74 -0.83 -22.50 21.40
CA GLY A 74 0.22 -23.50 21.19
C GLY A 74 1.02 -23.81 22.46
N GLY A 75 1.37 -22.78 23.23
CA GLY A 75 2.09 -22.93 24.50
C GLY A 75 1.24 -23.57 25.61
N ALA A 76 -0.05 -23.23 25.68
CA ALA A 76 -0.96 -23.74 26.70
C ALA A 76 -1.36 -25.22 26.50
N VAL A 77 -1.48 -25.69 25.26
CA VAL A 77 -2.00 -27.04 24.95
C VAL A 77 -0.88 -28.09 24.85
N LEU A 78 0.32 -27.71 24.40
CA LEU A 78 1.38 -28.68 24.10
C LEU A 78 2.61 -28.57 25.00
N GLY A 79 2.65 -27.63 25.96
CA GLY A 79 3.85 -27.37 26.78
C GLY A 79 5.08 -27.02 25.94
N GLY A 80 4.87 -26.65 24.68
CA GLY A 80 5.91 -26.36 23.71
C GLY A 80 6.23 -24.87 23.70
N ASP A 81 7.53 -24.59 23.71
CA ASP A 81 8.12 -23.25 23.72
C ASP A 81 7.56 -22.30 22.65
N VAL A 82 7.97 -21.03 22.78
CA VAL A 82 7.94 -19.87 21.84
C VAL A 82 7.98 -20.21 20.32
N LEU A 83 8.40 -21.41 19.95
CA LEU A 83 8.38 -22.04 18.62
C LEU A 83 6.99 -22.05 17.94
N GLY A 84 5.88 -22.16 18.69
CA GLY A 84 4.53 -22.16 18.10
C GLY A 84 4.19 -20.87 17.35
N GLY A 85 4.62 -19.71 17.87
CA GLY A 85 4.48 -18.43 17.19
C GLY A 85 5.34 -18.32 15.93
N ALA A 86 6.54 -18.92 15.94
CA ALA A 86 7.44 -18.92 14.79
C ALA A 86 6.87 -19.73 13.60
N ALA A 87 6.13 -20.82 13.87
CA ALA A 87 5.45 -21.60 12.84
C ALA A 87 4.35 -20.79 12.14
N ARG A 88 3.62 -19.95 12.90
CA ARG A 88 2.57 -19.06 12.35
C ARG A 88 3.10 -17.91 11.49
N VAL A 89 4.37 -17.53 11.64
CA VAL A 89 4.98 -16.49 10.80
C VAL A 89 5.28 -16.98 9.37
N ALA A 90 5.51 -18.28 9.18
CA ALA A 90 5.94 -18.82 7.88
C ALA A 90 4.91 -18.60 6.74
N PRO A 91 3.60 -18.81 6.93
CA PRO A 91 2.59 -18.46 5.93
C PRO A 91 2.60 -16.98 5.53
N TYR A 92 2.70 -16.07 6.49
CA TYR A 92 2.78 -14.63 6.23
C TYR A 92 4.04 -14.25 5.46
N LEU A 93 5.18 -14.85 5.82
CA LEU A 93 6.44 -14.60 5.14
C LEU A 93 6.37 -15.03 3.67
N ARG A 94 5.83 -16.22 3.41
CA ARG A 94 5.66 -16.75 2.06
C ARG A 94 4.72 -15.88 1.22
N ALA A 95 3.57 -15.53 1.78
CA ALA A 95 2.62 -14.62 1.11
C ALA A 95 3.29 -13.28 0.79
N GLY A 96 3.99 -12.69 1.76
CA GLY A 96 4.66 -11.40 1.60
C GLY A 96 5.79 -11.41 0.57
N GLN A 97 6.56 -12.50 0.49
CA GLN A 97 7.60 -12.67 -0.53
C GLN A 97 7.00 -12.74 -1.95
N VAL A 98 5.91 -13.48 -2.13
CA VAL A 98 5.21 -13.57 -3.42
C VAL A 98 4.59 -12.23 -3.80
N MET A 99 3.94 -11.55 -2.85
CA MET A 99 3.43 -10.19 -3.06
C MET A 99 4.54 -9.22 -3.49
N LEU A 100 5.70 -9.24 -2.81
CA LEU A 100 6.85 -8.41 -3.17
C LEU A 100 7.40 -8.74 -4.56
N ALA A 101 7.46 -10.01 -4.94
CA ALA A 101 7.91 -10.41 -6.27
C ALA A 101 7.03 -9.82 -7.38
N VAL A 102 5.72 -9.64 -7.12
CA VAL A 102 4.79 -8.99 -8.04
C VAL A 102 4.89 -7.46 -7.97
N TYR A 103 5.01 -6.88 -6.77
CA TYR A 103 4.97 -5.43 -6.57
C TYR A 103 6.29 -4.73 -6.92
N LEU A 104 7.44 -5.35 -6.65
CA LEU A 104 8.75 -4.72 -6.83
C LEU A 104 9.05 -4.32 -8.28
N PRO A 105 8.81 -5.15 -9.31
CA PRO A 105 9.04 -4.75 -10.70
C PRO A 105 8.22 -3.51 -11.09
N TYR A 106 6.94 -3.49 -10.72
CA TYR A 106 6.07 -2.34 -10.96
C TYR A 106 6.53 -1.10 -10.20
N ALA A 107 6.87 -1.24 -8.91
CA ALA A 107 7.38 -0.15 -8.10
C ALA A 107 8.71 0.42 -8.65
N ALA A 108 9.60 -0.44 -9.12
CA ALA A 108 10.87 -0.03 -9.73
C ALA A 108 10.64 0.82 -10.98
N VAL A 109 9.71 0.43 -11.85
CA VAL A 109 9.34 1.21 -13.05
C VAL A 109 8.79 2.59 -12.66
N VAL A 110 7.90 2.65 -11.66
CA VAL A 110 7.32 3.90 -11.17
C VAL A 110 8.40 4.82 -10.55
N LEU A 111 9.28 4.26 -9.72
CA LEU A 111 10.38 5.01 -9.10
C LEU A 111 11.40 5.50 -10.14
N ALA A 112 11.72 4.69 -11.15
CA ALA A 112 12.58 5.10 -12.25
C ALA A 112 11.95 6.26 -13.04
N ALA A 113 10.64 6.22 -13.30
CA ALA A 113 9.94 7.31 -13.95
C ALA A 113 9.93 8.59 -13.10
N LEU A 114 9.75 8.48 -11.78
CA LEU A 114 9.84 9.61 -10.84
C LEU A 114 11.24 10.20 -10.77
N ALA A 115 12.27 9.36 -10.72
CA ALA A 115 13.67 9.79 -10.76
C ALA A 115 13.97 10.52 -12.08
N GLY A 116 13.52 9.96 -13.22
CA GLY A 116 13.61 10.62 -14.51
C GLY A 116 12.87 11.96 -14.54
N HIS A 117 11.68 12.05 -13.93
CA HIS A 117 10.95 13.30 -13.80
C HIS A 117 11.71 14.35 -12.96
N ALA A 118 12.39 13.93 -11.90
CA ALA A 118 13.18 14.84 -11.06
C ALA A 118 14.46 15.34 -11.76
N LEU A 119 15.11 14.48 -12.53
CA LEU A 119 16.46 14.72 -13.07
C LEU A 119 16.49 15.28 -14.50
N LEU A 120 15.49 14.98 -15.35
CA LEU A 120 15.53 15.30 -16.78
C LEU A 120 14.99 16.70 -17.11
N ASP A 121 15.31 17.22 -18.29
CA ASP A 121 14.79 18.50 -18.82
C ASP A 121 13.28 18.48 -19.10
N TRP A 122 12.67 19.67 -19.12
CA TRP A 122 11.22 19.91 -19.23
C TRP A 122 10.49 19.06 -20.29
N ARG A 123 11.08 18.92 -21.49
CA ARG A 123 10.50 18.10 -22.57
C ARG A 123 10.46 16.61 -22.24
N ARG A 124 11.51 16.07 -21.63
CA ARG A 124 11.62 14.65 -21.26
C ARG A 124 10.77 14.33 -20.02
N ARG A 125 10.59 15.29 -19.10
CA ARG A 125 9.66 15.18 -17.98
C ARG A 125 8.23 14.92 -18.46
N PHE A 126 7.78 15.65 -19.47
CA PHE A 126 6.41 15.51 -19.99
C PHE A 126 6.17 14.13 -20.59
N LEU A 127 7.16 13.62 -21.36
CA LEU A 127 7.11 12.29 -21.96
C LEU A 127 7.06 11.17 -20.90
N ALA A 128 7.92 11.27 -19.87
CA ALA A 128 7.97 10.31 -18.76
C ALA A 128 6.65 10.26 -17.99
N THR A 129 6.06 11.43 -17.71
CA THR A 129 4.77 11.51 -17.02
C THR A 129 3.62 10.96 -17.88
N ALA A 130 3.58 11.29 -19.17
CA ALA A 130 2.51 10.84 -20.06
C ALA A 130 2.55 9.33 -20.32
N LEU A 131 3.75 8.77 -20.58
CA LEU A 131 3.90 7.38 -20.97
C LEU A 131 3.90 6.41 -19.79
N VAL A 132 4.42 6.82 -18.62
CA VAL A 132 4.57 5.90 -17.48
C VAL A 132 3.54 6.18 -16.39
N LEU A 133 3.39 7.44 -15.96
CA LEU A 133 2.47 7.75 -14.86
C LEU A 133 1.00 7.61 -15.26
N GLY A 134 0.63 7.94 -16.50
CA GLY A 134 -0.74 7.73 -16.99
C GLY A 134 -1.15 6.25 -16.93
N PRO A 135 -0.53 5.38 -17.74
CA PRO A 135 -0.85 3.95 -17.79
C PRO A 135 -0.60 3.22 -16.46
N GLY A 136 0.44 3.60 -15.72
CA GLY A 136 0.75 3.01 -14.41
C GLY A 136 -0.42 3.10 -13.44
N THR A 137 -1.17 4.21 -13.46
CA THR A 137 -2.36 4.34 -12.60
C THR A 137 -3.49 3.37 -12.95
N LEU A 138 -3.62 2.96 -14.22
CA LEU A 138 -4.62 1.99 -14.67
C LEU A 138 -4.19 0.55 -14.38
N ILE A 139 -2.88 0.28 -14.45
CA ILE A 139 -2.29 -1.02 -14.15
C ILE A 139 -2.28 -1.30 -12.64
N ARG A 140 -2.21 -0.25 -11.80
CA ARG A 140 -2.13 -0.35 -10.33
C ARG A 140 -3.15 -1.31 -9.70
N PRO A 141 -4.48 -1.22 -9.95
CA PRO A 141 -5.44 -2.15 -9.35
C PRO A 141 -5.19 -3.61 -9.74
N VAL A 142 -4.80 -3.84 -11.00
CA VAL A 142 -4.50 -5.18 -11.51
C VAL A 142 -3.29 -5.75 -10.77
N VAL A 143 -2.21 -4.98 -10.63
CA VAL A 143 -0.99 -5.41 -9.92
C VAL A 143 -1.28 -5.71 -8.45
N VAL A 144 -2.01 -4.82 -7.77
CA VAL A 144 -2.36 -4.99 -6.35
C VAL A 144 -3.22 -6.24 -6.13
N LEU A 145 -4.25 -6.46 -6.95
CA LEU A 145 -5.10 -7.63 -6.85
C LEU A 145 -4.35 -8.92 -7.23
N ALA A 146 -3.52 -8.89 -8.28
CA ALA A 146 -2.72 -10.04 -8.69
C ALA A 146 -1.71 -10.45 -7.60
N GLY A 147 -1.01 -9.49 -6.99
CA GLY A 147 -0.08 -9.78 -5.90
C GLY A 147 -0.78 -10.34 -4.67
N ALA A 148 -1.91 -9.76 -4.28
CA ALA A 148 -2.70 -10.27 -3.15
C ALA A 148 -3.27 -11.68 -3.42
N ALA A 149 -3.79 -11.94 -4.62
CA ALA A 149 -4.28 -13.26 -5.01
C ALA A 149 -3.15 -14.30 -5.06
N ALA A 150 -1.99 -13.95 -5.63
CA ALA A 150 -0.82 -14.82 -5.66
C ALA A 150 -0.28 -15.11 -4.25
N GLY A 151 -0.23 -14.10 -3.38
CA GLY A 151 0.15 -14.25 -1.97
C GLY A 151 -0.82 -15.14 -1.20
N ALA A 152 -2.13 -14.94 -1.38
CA ALA A 152 -3.18 -15.76 -0.79
C ALA A 152 -3.08 -17.23 -1.22
N TRP A 153 -2.84 -17.46 -2.52
CA TRP A 153 -2.66 -18.82 -3.04
C TRP A 153 -1.41 -19.50 -2.47
N ALA A 154 -0.27 -18.78 -2.42
CA ALA A 154 0.99 -19.33 -1.93
C ALA A 154 0.98 -19.64 -0.42
N ALA A 155 0.19 -18.92 0.37
CA ALA A 155 0.09 -19.13 1.81
C ALA A 155 -0.54 -20.46 2.19
N HIS A 156 -1.43 -21.00 1.36
CA HIS A 156 -2.30 -22.14 1.67
C HIS A 156 -3.06 -22.01 3.00
N ASP A 157 -3.32 -20.78 3.44
CA ASP A 157 -4.01 -20.44 4.68
C ASP A 157 -5.10 -19.41 4.38
N VAL A 158 -6.34 -19.74 4.74
CA VAL A 158 -7.53 -18.93 4.44
C VAL A 158 -7.48 -17.57 5.15
N LEU A 159 -6.99 -17.54 6.38
CA LEU A 159 -6.91 -16.30 7.17
C LEU A 159 -5.85 -15.37 6.57
N VAL A 160 -4.68 -15.90 6.24
CA VAL A 160 -3.61 -15.13 5.58
C VAL A 160 -4.09 -14.60 4.23
N GLY A 161 -4.79 -15.42 3.45
CA GLY A 161 -5.38 -15.00 2.18
C GLY A 161 -6.43 -13.89 2.34
N ALA A 162 -7.32 -14.01 3.33
CA ALA A 162 -8.32 -12.99 3.63
C ALA A 162 -7.67 -11.66 4.06
N LEU A 163 -6.64 -11.71 4.90
CA LEU A 163 -5.89 -10.52 5.33
C LEU A 163 -5.12 -9.87 4.18
N ALA A 164 -4.55 -10.66 3.26
CA ALA A 164 -3.89 -10.15 2.05
C ALA A 164 -4.87 -9.43 1.12
N LEU A 165 -6.06 -10.01 0.90
CA LEU A 165 -7.12 -9.38 0.10
C LEU A 165 -7.66 -8.11 0.79
N LEU A 166 -7.86 -8.14 2.11
CA LEU A 166 -8.27 -6.98 2.88
C LEU A 166 -7.24 -5.84 2.78
N ALA A 167 -5.94 -6.17 2.80
CA ALA A 167 -4.87 -5.20 2.58
C ALA A 167 -4.93 -4.58 1.17
N ALA A 168 -5.17 -5.39 0.14
CA ALA A 168 -5.37 -4.89 -1.23
C ALA A 168 -6.57 -3.93 -1.31
N VAL A 169 -7.71 -4.30 -0.72
CA VAL A 169 -8.89 -3.44 -0.67
C VAL A 169 -8.60 -2.14 0.07
N ALA A 170 -7.92 -2.20 1.22
CA ALA A 170 -7.52 -1.02 1.99
C ALA A 170 -6.65 -0.06 1.16
N VAL A 171 -5.65 -0.57 0.44
CA VAL A 171 -4.77 0.22 -0.44
C VAL A 171 -5.53 0.84 -1.61
N LEU A 172 -6.45 0.09 -2.24
CA LEU A 172 -7.27 0.62 -3.34
C LEU A 172 -8.31 1.64 -2.86
N ALA A 173 -8.83 1.48 -1.65
CA ALA A 173 -9.80 2.39 -1.04
C ALA A 173 -9.21 3.76 -0.66
N VAL A 174 -7.89 3.91 -0.59
CA VAL A 174 -7.24 5.19 -0.22
C VAL A 174 -7.70 6.34 -1.09
N GLN A 175 -7.76 6.14 -2.41
CA GLN A 175 -8.15 7.20 -3.35
C GLN A 175 -9.61 7.65 -3.16
N PRO A 176 -10.63 6.76 -3.22
CA PRO A 176 -12.02 7.18 -3.01
C PRO A 176 -12.27 7.72 -1.59
N VAL A 177 -11.58 7.21 -0.57
CA VAL A 177 -11.66 7.74 0.80
C VAL A 177 -11.05 9.14 0.87
N ALA A 178 -9.86 9.35 0.31
CA ALA A 178 -9.21 10.66 0.30
C ALA A 178 -10.06 11.71 -0.46
N ASP A 179 -10.62 11.31 -1.61
CA ASP A 179 -11.52 12.15 -2.40
C ASP A 179 -12.76 12.58 -1.60
N ARG A 180 -13.39 11.65 -0.86
CA ARG A 180 -14.57 11.95 -0.04
C ARG A 180 -14.24 12.80 1.19
N CYS A 181 -13.18 12.47 1.92
CA CYS A 181 -12.85 13.12 3.19
C CYS A 181 -12.24 14.52 3.02
N TRP A 182 -11.41 14.72 2.00
CA TRP A 182 -10.60 15.95 1.89
C TRP A 182 -10.97 16.80 0.68
N TYR A 183 -11.56 16.20 -0.35
CA TYR A 183 -11.78 16.85 -1.62
C TYR A 183 -13.21 16.67 -2.15
N GLY A 184 -14.20 16.51 -1.26
CA GLY A 184 -15.61 16.46 -1.65
C GLY A 184 -16.05 17.70 -2.44
N PRO A 185 -17.15 17.63 -3.21
CA PRO A 185 -17.67 18.77 -3.95
C PRO A 185 -17.84 19.95 -2.99
N ARG A 186 -17.07 21.03 -3.18
CA ARG A 186 -17.33 22.28 -2.46
C ARG A 186 -18.77 22.65 -2.79
N ARG A 187 -19.66 22.62 -1.79
CA ARG A 187 -21.01 23.19 -1.92
C ARG A 187 -20.78 24.60 -2.43
N ARG A 188 -21.15 24.85 -3.69
CA ARG A 188 -21.15 26.20 -4.25
C ARG A 188 -21.97 27.04 -3.28
N SER A 189 -21.34 27.99 -2.61
CA SER A 189 -22.04 29.02 -1.85
C SER A 189 -23.09 29.58 -2.81
N ARG A 190 -24.37 29.40 -2.47
CA ARG A 190 -25.47 30.01 -3.22
C ARG A 190 -25.16 31.51 -3.32
N PRO A 191 -25.23 32.12 -4.51
CA PRO A 191 -25.24 33.58 -4.59
C PRO A 191 -26.44 34.05 -3.77
N ALA A 192 -26.17 34.95 -2.83
CA ALA A 192 -27.18 35.69 -2.08
C ALA A 192 -27.81 36.75 -2.99
#